data_AF-A0A9J6FC46-F1
#
_entry.id   AF-A0A9J6FC46-F1
#
_cell.length_a   1.000
_cell.length_b   1.000
_cell.length_c   1.000
_cell.angle_alpha   90.00
_cell.angle_beta   90.00
_cell.angle_gamma   90.00
#
_symmetry.space_group_name_H-M   'P 1'
#
loop_
_entity.id
_entity.type
_entity.pdbx_description
1 polymer ?
#
loop_
_entity_poly.entity_id
_entity_poly.type
_entity_poly.pdbx_seq_one_letter_code
_entity_poly.pdbx_strand_id
1 'polypeptide(L)'
;MFTEIKERMSKIEDDCSSLKSVKSEVQTVRTLAEGSASETARLRLVSRMDDSDDRARRSNLLFFGVTDSFNETWAQSESSVINVCSTNLQIDVAPIDIERAHRLGKFVTGKNRPIIVKFSHFKVKNAILSNAKNLKGTDFSISEDYSQTLA
;
A
#
# COMPACT_ATOMS: atom_id res chain seq x y z
N MET A 1 -74.74 -10.20 -8.22
CA MET A 1 -73.95 -9.48 -9.25
C MET A 1 -73.27 -8.24 -8.68
N PHE A 2 -73.99 -7.22 -8.18
CA PHE A 2 -73.36 -5.98 -7.64
C PHE A 2 -72.51 -6.20 -6.37
N THR A 3 -72.93 -7.10 -5.47
CA THR A 3 -72.21 -7.44 -4.23
C THR A 3 -70.89 -8.15 -4.50
N GLU A 4 -70.91 -9.12 -5.40
CA GLU A 4 -69.73 -9.87 -5.86
C GLU A 4 -68.71 -8.97 -6.57
N ILE A 5 -69.18 -7.98 -7.35
CA ILE A 5 -68.31 -6.97 -7.97
C ILE A 5 -67.63 -6.11 -6.90
N LYS A 6 -68.35 -5.66 -5.85
CA LYS A 6 -67.77 -4.89 -4.75
C LYS A 6 -66.69 -5.66 -3.98
N GLU A 7 -66.94 -6.94 -3.70
CA GLU A 7 -66.02 -7.79 -2.97
C GLU A 7 -64.72 -8.03 -3.76
N ARG A 8 -64.83 -8.22 -5.09
CA ARG A 8 -63.68 -8.28 -5.98
C ARG A 8 -62.93 -6.95 -6.06
N MET A 9 -63.63 -5.82 -6.06
CA MET A 9 -63.02 -4.48 -6.08
C MET A 9 -62.16 -4.24 -4.83
N SER A 10 -62.67 -4.62 -3.66
CA SER A 10 -61.94 -4.53 -2.39
C SER A 10 -60.64 -5.34 -2.42
N LYS A 11 -60.70 -6.59 -2.89
CA LYS A 11 -59.48 -7.43 -3.02
C LYS A 11 -58.44 -6.82 -3.95
N ILE A 12 -58.87 -6.23 -5.06
CA ILE A 12 -57.97 -5.56 -6.01
C ILE A 12 -57.32 -4.33 -5.37
N GLU A 13 -58.04 -3.57 -4.55
CA GLU A 13 -57.48 -2.43 -3.82
C GLU A 13 -56.43 -2.89 -2.80
N ASP A 14 -56.70 -3.97 -2.06
CA ASP A 14 -55.77 -4.57 -1.11
C ASP A 14 -54.50 -5.09 -1.82
N ASP A 15 -54.66 -5.80 -2.94
CA ASP A 15 -53.55 -6.28 -3.76
C ASP A 15 -52.74 -5.11 -4.34
N CYS A 16 -53.40 -4.04 -4.77
CA CYS A 16 -52.75 -2.84 -5.29
C CYS A 16 -51.95 -2.10 -4.20
N SER A 17 -52.44 -2.08 -2.96
CA SER A 17 -51.71 -1.54 -1.81
C SER A 17 -50.45 -2.37 -1.50
N SER A 18 -50.58 -3.69 -1.53
CA SER A 18 -49.49 -4.63 -1.31
C SER A 18 -48.43 -4.51 -2.41
N LEU A 19 -48.85 -4.42 -3.68
CA LEU A 19 -47.97 -4.20 -4.82
C LEU A 19 -47.17 -2.90 -4.73
N LYS A 20 -47.76 -1.82 -4.18
CA LYS A 20 -47.02 -0.56 -3.95
C LYS A 20 -45.93 -0.74 -2.89
N SER A 21 -46.21 -1.49 -1.82
CA SER A 21 -45.21 -1.81 -0.79
C SER A 21 -44.05 -2.62 -1.39
N VAL A 22 -44.36 -3.71 -2.09
CA VAL A 22 -43.36 -4.55 -2.76
C VAL A 22 -42.53 -3.74 -3.75
N LYS A 23 -43.14 -2.84 -4.53
CA LYS A 23 -42.41 -1.95 -5.43
C LYS A 23 -41.40 -1.07 -4.70
N SER A 24 -41.77 -0.52 -3.55
CA SER A 24 -40.87 0.29 -2.72
C SER A 24 -39.70 -0.54 -2.19
N GLU A 25 -39.97 -1.75 -1.68
CA GLU A 25 -38.95 -2.67 -1.20
C GLU A 25 -38.01 -3.14 -2.31
N VAL A 26 -38.53 -3.43 -3.50
CA VAL A 26 -37.70 -3.77 -4.67
C VAL A 26 -36.78 -2.61 -5.04
N GLN A 27 -37.26 -1.37 -4.93
CA GLN A 27 -36.44 -0.19 -5.21
C GLN A 27 -35.32 0.01 -4.19
N THR A 28 -35.56 -0.25 -2.89
CA THR A 28 -34.52 -0.19 -1.86
C THR A 28 -33.50 -1.33 -2.00
N VAL A 29 -33.95 -2.54 -2.30
CA VAL A 29 -33.05 -3.68 -2.54
C VAL A 29 -32.16 -3.41 -3.74
N ARG A 30 -32.69 -2.80 -4.81
CA ARG A 30 -31.91 -2.45 -6.00
C ARG A 30 -30.80 -1.45 -5.69
N THR A 31 -31.11 -0.38 -4.96
CA THR A 31 -30.09 0.62 -4.60
C THR A 31 -29.02 0.05 -3.67
N LEU A 32 -29.40 -0.82 -2.73
CA LEU A 32 -28.45 -1.53 -1.86
C LEU A 32 -27.56 -2.50 -2.65
N ALA A 33 -28.13 -3.22 -3.62
CA ALA A 33 -27.38 -4.14 -4.48
C ALA A 33 -26.38 -3.37 -5.37
N GLU A 34 -26.79 -2.26 -5.97
CA GLU A 34 -25.92 -1.38 -6.77
C GLU A 34 -24.79 -0.77 -5.91
N GLY A 35 -25.11 -0.33 -4.69
CA GLY A 35 -24.11 0.17 -3.73
C GLY A 35 -23.11 -0.90 -3.31
N SER A 36 -23.57 -2.11 -3.00
CA SER A 36 -22.71 -3.24 -2.64
C SER A 36 -21.82 -3.69 -3.80
N ALA A 37 -22.35 -3.72 -5.02
CA ALA A 37 -21.57 -4.02 -6.22
C ALA A 37 -20.47 -2.96 -6.46
N SER A 38 -20.79 -1.68 -6.24
CA SER A 38 -19.83 -0.58 -6.37
C SER A 38 -18.72 -0.67 -5.31
N GLU A 39 -19.09 -0.96 -4.06
CA GLU A 39 -18.11 -1.09 -2.97
C GLU A 39 -17.18 -2.30 -3.18
N THR A 40 -17.71 -3.44 -3.59
CA THR A 40 -16.87 -4.60 -3.92
C THR A 40 -15.93 -4.34 -5.10
N ALA A 41 -16.36 -3.58 -6.11
CA ALA A 41 -15.49 -3.15 -7.20
C ALA A 41 -14.38 -2.20 -6.70
N ARG A 42 -14.71 -1.24 -5.83
CA ARG A 42 -13.76 -0.32 -5.20
C ARG A 42 -12.69 -1.08 -4.42
N LEU A 43 -13.09 -2.01 -3.55
CA LEU A 43 -12.17 -2.82 -2.75
C LEU A 43 -11.23 -3.67 -3.61
N ARG A 44 -11.72 -4.22 -4.73
CA ARG A 44 -10.87 -4.96 -5.70
C ARG A 44 -9.84 -4.06 -6.36
N LEU A 45 -10.21 -2.82 -6.70
CA LEU A 45 -9.27 -1.86 -7.29
C LEU A 45 -8.19 -1.45 -6.28
N VAL A 46 -8.59 -1.14 -5.04
CA VAL A 46 -7.65 -0.80 -3.96
C VAL A 46 -6.66 -1.95 -3.72
N SER A 47 -7.13 -3.18 -3.57
CA SER A 47 -6.26 -4.34 -3.39
C SER A 47 -5.27 -4.53 -4.54
N ARG A 48 -5.68 -4.27 -5.80
CA ARG A 48 -4.77 -4.34 -6.95
C ARG A 48 -3.74 -3.22 -6.97
N MET A 49 -4.08 -2.04 -6.45
CA MET A 49 -3.17 -0.91 -6.33
C MET A 49 -2.11 -1.20 -5.27
N ASP A 50 -2.54 -1.66 -4.09
CA ASP A 50 -1.64 -2.06 -3.00
C ASP A 50 -0.66 -3.15 -3.45
N ASP A 51 -1.17 -4.20 -4.10
CA ASP A 51 -0.36 -5.28 -4.67
C ASP A 51 0.67 -4.80 -5.72
N SER A 52 0.34 -3.76 -6.47
CA SER A 52 1.21 -3.18 -7.49
C SER A 52 2.31 -2.34 -6.85
N ASP A 53 1.95 -1.53 -5.86
CA ASP A 53 2.87 -0.68 -5.12
C ASP A 53 3.86 -1.50 -4.31
N ASP A 54 3.39 -2.56 -3.63
CA ASP A 54 4.26 -3.49 -2.89
C ASP A 54 5.22 -4.22 -3.83
N ARG A 55 4.76 -4.64 -5.01
CA ARG A 55 5.64 -5.24 -6.02
C ARG A 55 6.71 -4.27 -6.52
N ALA A 56 6.35 -3.00 -6.71
CA ALA A 56 7.29 -1.97 -7.14
C ALA A 56 8.33 -1.63 -6.05
N ARG A 57 7.95 -1.71 -4.77
CA ARG A 57 8.80 -1.44 -3.60
C ARG A 57 9.51 -2.67 -3.05
N ARG A 58 9.22 -3.87 -3.55
CA ARG A 58 9.71 -5.13 -2.99
C ARG A 58 11.23 -5.20 -2.85
N SER A 59 11.99 -4.56 -3.74
CA SER A 59 13.45 -4.51 -3.71
C SER A 59 14.02 -3.24 -3.04
N ASN A 60 13.19 -2.47 -2.35
CA ASN A 60 13.59 -1.25 -1.68
C ASN A 60 13.94 -1.52 -0.21
N LEU A 61 14.95 -0.80 0.30
CA LEU A 61 15.28 -0.70 1.71
C LEU A 61 15.53 0.76 2.10
N LEU A 62 15.28 1.05 3.37
CA LEU A 62 15.59 2.31 4.02
C LEU A 62 16.76 2.11 4.97
N PHE A 63 17.80 2.93 4.82
CA PHE A 63 18.97 2.98 5.69
C PHE A 63 18.90 4.22 6.57
N PHE A 64 18.91 4.02 7.88
CA PHE A 64 18.89 5.07 8.89
C PHE A 64 20.24 5.16 9.60
N GLY A 65 20.51 6.32 10.22
CA GLY A 65 21.74 6.55 10.97
C GLY A 65 22.95 6.94 10.13
N VAL A 66 22.85 6.85 8.79
CA VAL A 66 23.93 7.29 7.88
C VAL A 66 24.09 8.80 7.96
N THR A 67 25.29 9.27 8.30
CA THR A 67 25.64 10.69 8.41
C THR A 67 25.20 11.45 7.15
N ASP A 68 24.35 12.46 7.31
CA ASP A 68 23.80 13.26 6.22
C ASP A 68 24.67 14.49 5.94
N SER A 69 24.68 14.91 4.68
CA SER A 69 25.50 16.03 4.20
C SER A 69 24.67 16.99 3.35
N PHE A 70 24.99 18.27 3.47
CA PHE A 70 24.37 19.28 2.63
C PHE A 70 24.77 19.06 1.16
N ASN A 71 23.79 19.13 0.25
CA ASN A 71 23.98 18.87 -1.19
C ASN A 71 24.58 17.50 -1.53
N GLU A 72 24.27 16.48 -0.72
CA GLU A 72 24.64 15.09 -1.04
C GLU A 72 24.09 14.65 -2.40
N THR A 73 24.97 14.11 -3.24
CA THR A 73 24.63 13.56 -4.55
C THR A 73 24.20 12.09 -4.44
N TRP A 74 23.51 11.57 -5.45
CA TRP A 74 23.08 10.17 -5.46
C TRP A 74 24.27 9.20 -5.42
N ALA A 75 25.38 9.52 -6.07
CA ALA A 75 26.60 8.73 -6.03
C ALA A 75 27.23 8.67 -4.62
N GLN A 76 27.12 9.76 -3.86
CA GLN A 76 27.58 9.79 -2.45
C GLN A 76 26.67 8.97 -1.54
N SER A 77 25.35 9.04 -1.75
CA SER A 77 24.40 8.18 -1.03
C SER A 77 24.64 6.70 -1.34
N GLU A 78 24.87 6.35 -2.61
CA GLU A 78 25.21 4.99 -3.05
C GLU A 78 26.50 4.49 -2.38
N SER A 79 27.56 5.29 -2.45
CA SER A 79 28.86 4.95 -1.82
C SER A 79 28.72 4.74 -0.32
N SER A 80 27.89 5.55 0.35
CA SER A 80 27.63 5.43 1.79
C SER A 80 26.92 4.12 2.13
N VAL A 81 25.94 3.71 1.32
CA VAL A 81 25.23 2.45 1.48
C VAL A 81 26.16 1.26 1.28
N ILE A 82 26.98 1.28 0.23
CA ILE A 82 27.99 0.23 -0.03
C ILE A 82 28.94 0.11 1.16
N ASN A 83 29.41 1.24 1.69
CA ASN A 83 30.30 1.26 2.85
C ASN A 83 29.65 0.66 4.10
N VAL A 84 28.38 0.98 4.38
CA VAL A 84 27.62 0.37 5.50
C VAL A 84 27.46 -1.13 5.29
N CYS A 85 27.13 -1.58 4.07
CA CYS A 85 26.97 -3.00 3.78
C CYS A 85 28.28 -3.77 3.97
N SER A 86 29.40 -3.25 3.48
CA SER A 86 30.71 -3.89 3.61
C SER A 86 31.19 -3.88 5.07
N THR A 87 31.13 -2.73 5.74
CA THR A 87 31.73 -2.55 7.07
C THR A 87 30.90 -3.17 8.18
N ASN A 88 29.57 -2.99 8.16
CA ASN A 88 28.70 -3.36 9.28
C ASN A 88 27.96 -4.69 9.03
N LEU A 89 27.67 -5.02 7.77
CA LEU A 89 26.95 -6.25 7.43
C LEU A 89 27.85 -7.36 6.89
N GLN A 90 29.10 -7.04 6.51
CA GLN A 90 30.05 -7.96 5.86
C GLN A 90 29.49 -8.52 4.53
N ILE A 91 28.76 -7.68 3.79
CA ILE A 91 28.20 -8.01 2.49
C ILE A 91 28.88 -7.13 1.44
N ASP A 92 29.42 -7.76 0.42
CA ASP A 92 29.92 -7.06 -0.76
C ASP A 92 28.73 -6.70 -1.67
N VAL A 93 28.53 -5.41 -1.89
CA VAL A 93 27.49 -4.85 -2.75
C VAL A 93 28.18 -4.02 -3.81
N ALA A 94 28.05 -4.42 -5.07
CA ALA A 94 28.62 -3.67 -6.17
C ALA A 94 27.67 -2.52 -6.59
N PRO A 95 28.19 -1.43 -7.18
CA PRO A 95 27.34 -0.36 -7.71
C PRO A 95 26.24 -0.85 -8.66
N ILE A 96 26.51 -1.90 -9.46
CA ILE A 96 25.52 -2.50 -10.38
C ILE A 96 24.33 -3.17 -9.67
N ASP A 97 24.49 -3.54 -8.40
CA ASP A 97 23.41 -4.09 -7.58
C ASP A 97 22.43 -3.03 -7.09
N ILE A 98 22.77 -1.74 -7.24
CA ILE A 98 21.97 -0.60 -6.84
C ILE A 98 21.42 0.08 -8.10
N GLU A 99 20.09 0.09 -8.24
CA GLU A 99 19.43 0.82 -9.32
C GLU A 99 19.35 2.32 -8.99
N ARG A 100 19.12 2.65 -7.71
CA ARG A 100 19.02 4.03 -7.23
C ARG A 100 19.23 4.11 -5.72
N ALA A 101 20.02 5.07 -5.26
CA ALA A 101 20.15 5.44 -3.85
C ALA A 101 20.06 6.97 -3.68
N HIS A 102 19.20 7.44 -2.77
CA HIS A 102 19.08 8.88 -2.48
C HIS A 102 18.45 9.15 -1.10
N ARG A 103 18.70 10.34 -0.57
CA ARG A 103 18.12 10.82 0.70
C ARG A 103 16.64 11.14 0.54
N LEU A 104 15.85 10.81 1.57
CA LEU A 104 14.44 11.19 1.65
C LEU A 104 14.23 12.47 2.47
N GLY A 105 13.41 13.38 1.93
CA GLY A 105 13.00 14.60 2.62
C GLY A 105 14.02 15.75 2.55
N LYS A 106 13.67 16.86 3.20
CA LYS A 106 14.46 18.10 3.21
C LYS A 106 15.62 17.99 4.19
N PHE A 107 16.80 18.46 3.78
CA PHE A 107 17.98 18.50 4.65
C PHE A 107 17.73 19.42 5.85
N VAL A 108 18.12 18.97 7.04
CA VAL A 108 18.06 19.73 8.29
C VAL A 108 19.32 19.45 9.09
N THR A 109 20.03 20.51 9.47
CA THR A 109 21.25 20.40 10.27
C THR A 109 20.98 19.63 11.57
N GLY A 110 21.85 18.65 11.88
CA GLY A 110 21.74 17.82 13.07
C GLY A 110 20.75 16.65 12.97
N LYS A 111 20.13 16.42 11.79
CA LYS A 111 19.30 15.24 11.53
C LYS A 111 19.82 14.45 10.34
N ASN A 112 19.91 13.13 10.49
CA ASN A 112 20.27 12.22 9.42
C ASN A 112 19.01 11.78 8.66
N ARG A 113 18.82 12.25 7.42
CA ARG A 113 17.75 11.74 6.56
C ARG A 113 18.01 10.28 6.19
N PRO A 114 16.98 9.42 6.13
CA PRO A 114 17.17 8.07 5.64
C PRO A 114 17.55 8.08 4.16
N ILE A 115 18.36 7.10 3.76
CA ILE A 115 18.63 6.80 2.35
C ILE A 115 17.66 5.71 1.93
N ILE A 116 16.85 5.98 0.90
CA ILE A 116 16.09 4.94 0.22
C ILE A 116 16.94 4.36 -0.91
N VAL A 117 16.99 3.04 -0.96
CA VAL A 117 17.78 2.29 -1.93
C VAL A 117 16.89 1.30 -2.64
N LYS A 118 16.90 1.32 -3.98
CA LYS A 118 16.30 0.28 -4.81
C LYS A 118 17.41 -0.60 -5.34
N PHE A 119 17.37 -1.89 -4.98
CA PHE A 119 18.31 -2.88 -5.48
C PHE A 119 17.82 -3.49 -6.80
N SER A 120 18.77 -3.77 -7.69
CA SER A 120 18.53 -4.45 -8.98
C SER A 120 17.94 -5.85 -8.78
N HIS A 121 18.30 -6.51 -7.66
CA HIS A 121 17.87 -7.86 -7.36
C HIS A 121 17.34 -8.01 -5.93
N PHE A 122 16.16 -8.63 -5.80
CA PHE A 122 15.55 -8.95 -4.51
C PHE A 122 16.44 -9.82 -3.62
N LYS A 123 17.33 -10.63 -4.20
CA LYS A 123 18.29 -11.45 -3.46
C LYS A 123 19.28 -10.61 -2.64
N VAL A 124 19.71 -9.45 -3.17
CA VAL A 124 20.62 -8.53 -2.47
C VAL A 124 19.93 -7.94 -1.26
N LYS A 125 18.68 -7.46 -1.42
CA LYS A 125 17.83 -7.01 -0.31
C LYS A 125 17.71 -8.10 0.77
N ASN A 126 17.39 -9.34 0.40
CA ASN A 126 17.24 -10.43 1.36
C ASN A 126 18.53 -10.74 2.12
N ALA A 127 19.69 -10.73 1.43
CA ALA A 127 20.98 -10.92 2.07
C ALA A 127 21.25 -9.82 3.10
N ILE A 128 20.98 -8.56 2.76
CA ILE A 128 21.12 -7.40 3.65
C ILE A 128 20.22 -7.56 4.89
N LEU A 129 18.93 -7.86 4.70
CA LEU A 129 17.99 -8.05 5.80
C LEU A 129 18.39 -9.22 6.71
N SER A 130 18.86 -10.33 6.16
CA SER A 130 19.28 -11.50 6.94
C SER A 130 20.49 -11.21 7.86
N ASN A 131 21.33 -10.23 7.48
CA ASN A 131 22.49 -9.80 8.25
C ASN A 131 22.23 -8.52 9.05
N ALA A 132 21.06 -7.88 8.93
CA ALA A 132 20.74 -6.63 9.63
C ALA A 132 20.82 -6.75 11.16
N LYS A 133 20.72 -7.97 11.71
CA LYS A 133 20.99 -8.28 13.12
C LYS A 133 22.39 -7.84 13.59
N ASN A 134 23.36 -7.76 12.68
CA ASN A 134 24.73 -7.34 12.96
C ASN A 134 24.83 -5.83 13.23
N LEU A 135 23.79 -5.05 12.91
CA LEU A 135 23.73 -3.62 13.21
C LEU A 135 23.41 -3.33 14.68
N LYS A 136 23.08 -4.35 15.48
CA LYS A 136 22.75 -4.18 16.90
C LYS A 136 23.94 -3.57 17.65
N GLY A 137 23.70 -2.43 18.30
CA GLY A 137 24.73 -1.68 19.01
C GLY A 137 25.46 -0.64 18.15
N THR A 138 25.11 -0.52 16.87
CA THR A 138 25.50 0.61 16.02
C THR A 138 24.38 1.65 15.95
N ASP A 139 24.68 2.83 15.43
CA ASP A 139 23.68 3.87 15.16
C ASP A 139 22.85 3.62 13.90
N PHE A 140 23.17 2.55 13.14
CA PHE A 140 22.48 2.21 11.91
C PHE A 140 21.28 1.30 12.16
N SER A 141 20.22 1.52 11.38
CA SER A 141 19.12 0.57 11.28
C SER A 141 18.63 0.49 9.84
N ILE A 142 18.04 -0.67 9.50
CA ILE A 142 17.53 -0.94 8.15
C ILE A 142 16.07 -1.37 8.29
N SER A 143 15.20 -0.79 7.46
CA SER A 143 13.81 -1.23 7.34
C SER A 143 13.43 -1.47 5.88
N GLU A 144 12.37 -2.23 5.70
CA GLU A 144 11.74 -2.35 4.40
C GLU A 144 10.90 -1.12 4.07
N ASP A 145 10.69 -0.86 2.78
CA ASP A 145 9.80 0.17 2.25
C ASP A 145 8.49 -0.50 1.83
N TYR A 146 7.48 -0.33 2.67
CA TYR A 146 6.13 -0.85 2.45
C TYR A 146 5.22 0.26 1.93
N SER A 147 4.25 -0.10 1.08
CA SER A 147 3.16 0.82 0.74
C SER A 147 2.33 1.13 2.00
N GLN A 148 1.73 2.31 2.03
CA GLN A 148 0.73 2.60 3.06
C GLN A 148 -0.56 1.92 2.65
N THR A 149 -1.01 0.93 3.42
CA THR A 149 -2.28 0.26 3.13
C THR A 149 -3.41 1.27 3.11
N LEU A 150 -4.12 1.33 1.98
CA LEU A 150 -5.28 2.20 1.79
C LEU A 150 -6.52 1.49 2.35
N ALA A 151 -6.57 1.28 3.67
CA ALA A 151 -7.73 0.69 4.35
C ALA A 151 -8.83 1.74 4.59
#